data_AF-A0A150KGM1-F1
#
_entry.id   AF-A0A150KGM1-F1
#
_cell.length_a   1.000
_cell.length_b   1.000
_cell.length_c   1.000
_cell.angle_alpha   90.00
_cell.angle_beta   90.00
_cell.angle_gamma   90.00
#
_symmetry.space_group_name_H-M   'P 1'
#
loop_
_entity.id
_entity.type
_entity.pdbx_description
1 polymer ?
#
loop_
_entity_poly.entity_id
_entity_poly.type
_entity_poly.pdbx_seq_one_letter_code
_entity_poly.pdbx_strand_id
1 'polypeptide(L)' 'MGFTLKYEVKHLVDRIGAGDGFVSGILAGMLEQHDDQALLMQGNAICSIQMQSLGDNDGLPTRAALDAFMKSISLVSAR' A
#
# COMPACT_ATOMS: atom_id res chain seq x y z
N MET A 1 -11.48 18.98 3.57
CA MET A 1 -10.01 18.92 3.55
C MET A 1 -9.63 17.48 3.90
N GLY A 2 -9.38 16.62 2.90
CA GLY A 2 -9.03 15.22 3.14
C GLY A 2 -7.53 15.09 3.26
N PHE A 3 -7.02 14.63 4.41
CA PHE A 3 -5.63 14.28 4.57
C PHE A 3 -5.44 12.84 4.11
N THR A 4 -4.66 12.62 3.06
CA THR A 4 -4.29 11.27 2.63
C THR A 4 -3.01 10.89 3.36
N LEU A 5 -3.07 9.82 4.17
CA LEU A 5 -1.89 9.28 4.82
C LEU A 5 -1.07 8.50 3.79
N LYS A 6 0.24 8.74 3.72
CA LYS A 6 1.15 8.00 2.84
C LYS A 6 2.22 7.30 3.65
N TYR A 7 2.65 6.13 3.19
CA TYR A 7 3.83 5.47 3.72
C TYR A 7 5.08 6.08 3.07
N GLU A 8 6.12 6.29 3.86
CA GLU A 8 7.38 6.83 3.36
C GLU A 8 8.16 5.72 2.63
N VAL A 9 8.29 5.84 1.32
CA VAL A 9 9.06 4.91 0.48
C VAL A 9 10.53 5.30 0.52
N LYS A 10 11.35 4.54 1.26
CA LYS A 10 12.78 4.84 1.45
C LYS A 10 13.65 4.55 0.21
N HIS A 11 13.23 3.61 -0.64
CA HIS A 11 13.94 3.28 -1.88
C HIS A 11 12.95 3.14 -3.03
N LEU A 12 12.89 4.15 -3.90
CA LEU A 12 12.12 4.10 -5.14
C LEU A 12 12.93 3.31 -6.18
N VAL A 13 12.45 2.13 -6.55
CA VAL A 13 13.11 1.25 -7.52
C VAL A 13 12.44 1.38 -8.89
N ASP A 14 11.11 1.28 -8.94
CA ASP A 14 10.27 1.45 -10.12
C ASP A 14 8.90 2.04 -9.72
N ARG A 15 8.22 2.76 -10.61
CA ARG A 15 6.89 3.36 -10.38
C ARG A 15 5.77 2.64 -11.13
N ILE A 16 6.10 1.77 -12.08
CA ILE A 16 5.11 0.98 -12.81
C ILE A 16 4.48 -0.04 -11.82
N GLY A 17 3.16 -0.25 -11.90
CA GLY A 17 2.41 -1.13 -11.00
C GLY A 17 1.96 -0.53 -9.66
N ALA A 18 2.35 0.69 -9.30
CA ALA A 18 1.92 1.32 -8.04
C ALA A 18 0.40 1.56 -7.97
N GLY A 19 -0.20 1.94 -9.11
CA GLY A 19 -1.66 2.10 -9.24
C GLY A 19 -2.40 0.77 -9.11
N ASP A 20 -1.88 -0.29 -9.75
CA ASP A 20 -2.45 -1.63 -9.70
C ASP A 20 -2.35 -2.21 -8.28
N GLY A 21 -1.24 -1.96 -7.59
CA GLY A 21 -1.08 -2.32 -6.17
C GLY A 21 -2.09 -1.62 -5.26
N PHE A 22 -2.35 -0.32 -5.49
CA PHE A 22 -3.38 0.40 -4.74
C PHE A 22 -4.78 -0.19 -4.98
N VAL A 23 -5.16 -0.38 -6.25
CA VAL A 23 -6.48 -0.93 -6.62
C VAL A 23 -6.65 -2.36 -6.10
N SER A 24 -5.62 -3.20 -6.24
CA SER A 24 -5.61 -4.57 -5.72
C SER A 24 -5.80 -4.59 -4.20
N GLY A 25 -5.15 -3.67 -3.47
CA GLY A 25 -5.32 -3.52 -2.04
C GLY A 25 -6.73 -3.11 -1.61
N ILE A 26 -7.34 -2.16 -2.33
CA ILE A 26 -8.73 -1.75 -2.09
C ILE A 26 -9.69 -2.90 -2.36
N LEU A 27 -9.57 -3.56 -3.52
CA LEU A 27 -10.44 -4.68 -3.89
C LEU A 27 -10.33 -5.84 -2.90
N ALA A 28 -9.12 -6.18 -2.46
CA ALA A 28 -8.90 -7.21 -1.45
C ALA A 28 -9.56 -6.85 -0.12
N GLY A 29 -9.40 -5.61 0.36
CA GLY A 29 -10.05 -5.17 1.60
C GLY A 29 -11.58 -5.11 1.48
N MET A 30 -12.13 -4.78 0.30
CA MET A 30 -13.58 -4.78 0.06
C MET A 30 -14.16 -6.20 0.16
N LEU A 31 -13.45 -7.19 -0.37
CA LEU A 31 -13.83 -8.61 -0.23
C LEU A 31 -13.81 -9.07 1.23
N GLU A 32 -13.00 -8.43 2.06
CA GLU A 32 -12.87 -8.70 3.50
C GLU A 32 -13.79 -7.84 4.38
N GLN A 33 -14.65 -7.00 3.76
CA GLN A 33 -15.59 -6.10 4.45
C GLN A 33 -14.93 -5.12 5.42
N HIS A 34 -13.73 -4.65 5.09
CA HIS A 34 -13.05 -3.60 5.84
C HIS A 34 -13.76 -2.24 5.70
N ASP A 35 -13.57 -1.37 6.70
CA ASP A 35 -14.07 0.00 6.64
C ASP A 35 -13.23 0.89 5.70
N ASP A 36 -13.80 2.02 5.27
CA ASP A 36 -13.16 2.91 4.29
C ASP A 36 -11.74 3.35 4.69
N GLN A 37 -11.48 3.52 5.98
CA GLN A 37 -10.15 3.85 6.48
C GLN A 37 -9.17 2.69 6.32
N ALA A 38 -9.54 1.47 6.70
CA ALA A 38 -8.69 0.29 6.55
C ALA A 38 -8.44 -0.02 5.07
N LEU A 39 -9.42 0.17 4.19
CA LEU A 39 -9.25 0.06 2.73
C LEU A 39 -8.14 0.99 2.24
N LEU A 40 -8.24 2.28 2.57
CA LEU A 40 -7.26 3.29 2.16
C LEU A 40 -5.86 3.01 2.71
N MET A 41 -5.76 2.57 3.97
CA MET A 41 -4.47 2.20 4.56
C MET A 41 -3.85 0.99 3.86
N GLN A 42 -4.64 -0.04 3.58
CA GLN A 42 -4.19 -1.25 2.88
C GLN A 42 -3.75 -0.94 1.44
N GLY A 43 -4.53 -0.16 0.69
CA GLY A 43 -4.16 0.29 -0.65
C GLY A 43 -2.85 1.09 -0.66
N ASN A 44 -2.69 2.02 0.29
CA ASN A 44 -1.46 2.82 0.39
C ASN A 44 -0.24 1.97 0.79
N ALA A 45 -0.43 0.96 1.64
CA ALA A 45 0.63 0.04 2.02
C ALA A 45 1.11 -0.80 0.83
N ILE A 46 0.19 -1.41 0.09
CA ILE A 46 0.52 -2.24 -1.08
C ILE A 46 1.14 -1.40 -2.20
N CYS A 47 0.61 -0.20 -2.46
CA CYS A 47 1.21 0.77 -3.38
C CYS A 47 2.68 1.07 -3.02
N SER A 48 2.95 1.29 -1.74
CA SER A 48 4.28 1.64 -1.24
C SER A 48 5.25 0.46 -1.27
N ILE A 49 4.75 -0.77 -1.11
CA ILE A 49 5.54 -1.99 -1.29
C ILE A 49 5.88 -2.19 -2.77
N GLN A 50 4.93 -1.94 -3.67
CA GLN A 50 5.14 -2.15 -5.10
C GLN A 50 6.14 -1.15 -5.69
N MET A 51 6.17 0.09 -5.18
CA MET A 51 7.20 1.09 -5.53
C MET A 51 8.64 0.69 -5.12
N GLN A 52 8.78 -0.30 -4.23
CA GLN A 52 10.07 -0.80 -3.74
C GLN A 52 10.53 -2.07 -4.47
N SER A 53 9.70 -2.64 -5.37
CA SER A 53 10.03 -3.85 -6.13
C SER A 53 10.39 -3.51 -7.58
N LEU A 54 11.21 -4.38 -8.19
CA LEU A 54 11.75 -4.18 -9.54
C LEU A 54 10.86 -4.97 -10.53
N GLY A 55 9.87 -4.30 -11.14
CA GLY A 55 8.94 -4.87 -12.13
C GLY A 55 7.48 -5.07 -11.65
N ASP A 56 6.57 -5.29 -12.62
CA ASP A 56 5.11 -5.27 -12.43
C ASP A 56 4.50 -6.50 -11.75
N ASN A 57 5.18 -7.66 -11.75
CA ASN A 57 4.61 -8.93 -11.30
C ASN A 57 5.28 -9.54 -10.06
N ASP A 58 6.46 -9.04 -9.68
CA ASP A 58 7.17 -9.45 -8.47
C ASP A 58 7.07 -8.30 -7.45
N GLY A 59 6.31 -8.48 -6.37
CA GLY A 59 6.22 -7.46 -5.31
C GLY A 59 4.95 -7.46 -4.47
N LEU A 60 3.91 -8.19 -4.85
CA LEU A 60 2.70 -8.26 -4.02
C LEU A 60 2.99 -8.98 -2.69
N PRO A 61 2.68 -8.35 -1.55
CA PRO A 61 2.96 -8.94 -0.25
C PRO A 61 1.98 -10.06 0.07
N THR A 62 2.44 -11.06 0.83
CA THR A 62 1.52 -11.94 1.56
C THR A 62 0.79 -11.15 2.65
N ARG A 63 -0.35 -11.65 3.14
CA ARG A 63 -1.07 -10.99 4.24
C ARG A 63 -0.19 -10.73 5.46
N ALA A 64 0.64 -11.70 5.84
CA ALA A 64 1.58 -11.54 6.95
C ALA A 64 2.64 -10.46 6.69
N ALA A 65 3.16 -10.37 5.45
CA ALA A 65 4.13 -9.34 5.07
C ALA A 65 3.50 -7.94 5.05
N LEU A 66 2.24 -7.84 4.58
CA LEU A 66 1.46 -6.60 4.59
C LEU A 66 1.23 -6.12 6.03
N ASP A 67 0.78 -7.00 6.92
CA ASP A 67 0.54 -6.66 8.33
C ASP A 67 1.84 -6.23 9.03
N ALA A 68 2.96 -6.91 8.74
CA ALA A 68 4.27 -6.53 9.26
C ALA A 68 4.70 -5.16 8.73
N PHE A 69 4.50 -4.89 7.44
CA PHE A 69 4.81 -3.60 6.82
C PHE A 69 4.00 -2.46 7.43
N MET A 70 2.68 -2.63 7.55
CA MET A 70 1.77 -1.65 8.16
C MET A 70 2.10 -1.37 9.63
N LYS A 71 2.61 -2.36 10.39
CA LYS A 71 3.09 -2.17 11.76
C LYS A 71 4.46 -1.50 11.84
N SER A 72 5.30 -1.69 10.83
CA SER A 72 6.71 -1.25 10.84
C SER A 72 6.90 0.21 10.42
N ILE A 73 5.97 0.80 9.66
CA ILE A 73 6.11 2.15 9.11
C ILE A 73 5.13 3.12 9.76
N SER A 74 5.65 4.27 10.18
CA SER A 74 4.85 5.40 10.63
C SER A 74 4.12 6.03 9.44
N LEU A 75 2.81 6.16 9.54
CA LEU A 75 2.01 6.94 8.59
C LEU A 75 2.47 8.39 8.63
N VAL A 76 2.73 8.98 7.47
CA VAL A 76 3.09 10.39 7.34
C VAL A 76 1.93 11.14 6.74
N SER A 77 1.57 12.29 7.32
CA SER A 77 0.56 13.17 6.73
C SER A 77 1.11 13.74 5.43
N ALA A 78 0.50 13.40 4.28
CA ALA A 78 0.78 14.13 3.05
C ALA A 78 0.16 15.53 3.16
N ARG A 79 0.94 16.56 2.81
CA ARG A 79 0.46 17.93 2.61
C ARG A 79 -0.06 18.10 1.19
#